data_AF-A0A1G9YB44-F1
#
_entry.id   AF-A0A1G9YB44-F1
#
_cell.length_a   1.000
_cell.length_b   1.000
_cell.length_c   1.000
_cell.angle_alpha   90.00
_cell.angle_beta   90.00
_cell.angle_gamma   90.00
#
_symmetry.space_group_name_H-M   'P 1'
#
loop_
_entity.id
_entity.type
_entity.pdbx_description
1 polymer ?
#
loop_
_entity_poly.entity_id
_entity_poly.type
_entity_poly.pdbx_seq_one_letter_code
_entity_poly.pdbx_strand_id
1 'polypeptide(L)'
;MLDWDADFLSKARGGRKRTASGGSRRSSTEEGGGEGGPDEAVAFIAETVAELAKLAKNHQLEVLSHLLGMAQLEAEERMRTRSKRKLS
;
A
#
# COMPACT_ATOMS: atom_id res chain seq x y z
N MET A 1 -3.17 18.74 -19.15
CA MET A 1 -2.30 18.71 -17.96
C MET A 1 -3.20 18.27 -16.82
N LEU A 2 -3.16 16.99 -16.46
CA LEU A 2 -4.14 16.37 -15.55
C LEU A 2 -3.66 16.51 -14.11
N ASP A 3 -4.59 16.93 -13.26
CA ASP A 3 -4.43 17.35 -11.85
C ASP A 3 -4.29 16.11 -10.93
N TRP A 4 -3.14 15.42 -11.01
CA TRP A 4 -2.87 14.19 -10.24
C TRP A 4 -2.12 14.45 -8.92
N ASP A 5 -1.55 15.64 -8.73
CA ASP A 5 -0.57 15.91 -7.67
C ASP A 5 -1.16 16.39 -6.34
N ALA A 6 -2.41 16.88 -6.32
CA ALA A 6 -2.94 17.62 -5.18
C ALA A 6 -3.39 16.75 -3.99
N ASP A 7 -3.92 15.55 -4.25
CA ASP A 7 -4.49 14.71 -3.19
C ASP A 7 -3.45 13.87 -2.44
N PHE A 8 -2.29 13.62 -3.02
CA PHE A 8 -1.26 12.76 -2.42
C PHE A 8 -0.45 13.46 -1.32
N LEU A 9 -0.31 14.79 -1.39
CA LEU A 9 0.65 15.56 -0.57
C LEU A 9 0.06 16.21 0.69
N SER A 10 -1.26 16.18 0.87
CA SER A 10 -1.94 16.94 1.92
C SER A 10 -1.93 16.27 3.32
N LYS A 11 -1.43 15.03 3.45
CA LYS A 11 -1.56 14.24 4.69
C LYS A 11 -0.43 14.43 5.73
N ALA A 12 0.59 15.24 5.44
CA ALA A 12 1.82 15.29 6.25
C ALA A 12 1.97 16.53 7.17
N ARG A 13 0.91 17.07 7.77
CA ARG A 13 1.02 18.15 8.78
C ARG A 13 0.57 17.71 10.16
N GLY A 14 1.47 17.00 10.84
CA GLY A 14 1.36 16.67 12.27
C GLY A 14 1.78 17.84 13.16
N GLY A 15 0.87 18.31 14.02
CA GLY A 15 1.16 19.19 15.14
C GLY A 15 0.77 18.51 16.45
N ARG A 16 1.74 18.20 17.32
CA ARG A 16 1.53 17.51 18.62
C ARG A 16 1.78 18.46 19.80
N LYS A 17 0.88 18.42 20.80
CA LYS A 17 1.19 18.77 22.20
C LYS A 17 0.36 17.94 23.22
N ARG A 18 1.09 17.12 24.00
CA ARG A 18 0.87 16.67 25.42
C ARG A 18 -0.36 15.77 25.73
N THR A 19 -0.46 14.89 26.74
CA THR A 19 0.36 14.29 27.85
C THR A 19 -0.52 13.21 28.53
N ALA A 20 0.08 12.35 29.39
CA ALA A 20 -0.52 11.42 30.39
C ALA A 20 -0.96 10.05 29.84
N SER A 21 -0.27 8.93 30.13
CA SER A 21 0.00 8.19 31.38
C SER A 21 -1.08 7.16 31.73
N GLY A 22 -0.68 5.89 31.79
CA GLY A 22 -1.31 4.86 32.62
C GLY A 22 -2.12 3.80 31.87
N GLY A 23 -1.95 2.54 32.29
CA GLY A 23 -3.03 1.56 32.22
C GLY A 23 -2.72 0.26 31.49
N SER A 24 -2.39 -0.75 32.26
CA SER A 24 -2.36 -2.17 31.88
C SER A 24 -3.76 -2.70 31.53
N ARG A 25 -3.81 -3.63 30.56
CA ARG A 25 -4.69 -4.83 30.44
C ARG A 25 -5.45 -4.94 29.12
N ARG A 26 -5.37 -6.16 28.59
CA ARG A 26 -5.99 -6.72 27.39
C ARG A 26 -7.47 -6.38 27.24
N SER A 27 -7.85 -5.83 26.09
CA SER A 27 -9.11 -6.16 25.41
C SER A 27 -9.01 -5.74 23.95
N SER A 28 -9.45 -6.65 23.09
CA SER A 28 -9.67 -6.48 21.66
C SER A 28 -10.60 -5.29 21.38
N THR A 29 -10.54 -4.80 20.13
CA THR A 29 -11.50 -3.92 19.42
C THR A 29 -11.05 -2.46 19.22
N GLU A 30 -10.57 -2.26 17.99
CA GLU A 30 -10.70 -1.09 17.11
C GLU A 30 -9.76 0.12 17.19
N GLU A 31 -8.96 0.20 16.12
CA GLU A 31 -8.87 1.33 15.19
C GLU A 31 -8.47 2.70 15.76
N GLY A 32 -7.15 2.91 15.76
CA GLY A 32 -6.55 4.23 15.95
C GLY A 32 -5.25 4.37 15.15
N GLY A 33 -5.38 4.72 13.86
CA GLY A 33 -4.34 5.48 13.14
C GLY A 33 -3.14 4.72 12.57
N GLY A 34 -3.26 3.43 12.25
CA GLY A 34 -2.25 2.72 11.47
C GLY A 34 -2.44 2.98 9.97
N GLU A 35 -1.61 3.84 9.39
CA GLU A 35 -1.47 3.97 7.94
C GLU A 35 -1.12 2.61 7.34
N GLY A 36 -2.07 1.94 6.69
CA GLY A 36 -1.84 0.76 5.84
C GLY A 36 -1.19 -0.45 6.53
N GLY A 37 -1.94 -1.49 6.85
CA GLY A 37 -1.38 -2.79 7.19
C GLY A 37 -0.48 -3.34 6.06
N PRO A 38 0.48 -4.24 6.34
CA PRO A 38 1.33 -4.81 5.30
C PRO A 38 0.58 -5.47 4.14
N ASP A 39 -0.64 -5.97 4.39
CA ASP A 39 -1.48 -6.58 3.37
C ASP A 39 -2.08 -5.50 2.46
N GLU A 40 -2.52 -4.38 3.02
CA GLU A 40 -2.99 -3.21 2.29
C GLU A 40 -1.86 -2.60 1.44
N ALA A 41 -0.63 -2.56 1.98
CA ALA A 41 0.54 -2.10 1.23
C ALA A 41 0.84 -2.99 0.00
N VAL A 42 0.76 -4.32 0.15
CA VAL A 42 1.01 -5.23 -0.97
C VAL A 42 -0.12 -5.16 -2.00
N ALA A 43 -1.37 -5.05 -1.57
CA ALA A 43 -2.51 -4.85 -2.46
C ALA A 43 -2.38 -3.54 -3.26
N PHE A 44 -2.03 -2.45 -2.58
CA PHE A 44 -1.80 -1.14 -3.20
C PHE A 44 -0.67 -1.19 -4.24
N ILE A 45 0.44 -1.86 -3.94
CA ILE A 45 1.54 -2.04 -4.89
C ILE A 45 1.07 -2.84 -6.11
N ALA A 46 0.35 -3.95 -5.92
CA ALA A 46 -0.15 -4.76 -7.03
C ALA A 46 -1.07 -3.95 -7.95
N GLU A 47 -2.00 -3.19 -7.37
CA GLU A 47 -2.91 -2.31 -8.11
C GLU A 47 -2.16 -1.21 -8.87
N THR A 48 -1.28 -0.47 -8.18
CA THR A 48 -0.52 0.64 -8.78
C THR A 48 0.34 0.15 -9.94
N VAL A 49 1.04 -0.98 -9.76
CA VAL A 49 1.91 -1.54 -10.79
C VAL A 49 1.11 -2.02 -12.01
N ALA A 50 -0.10 -2.57 -11.80
CA ALA A 50 -0.97 -2.96 -12.91
C ALA A 50 -1.39 -1.75 -13.77
N GLU A 51 -1.72 -0.62 -13.16
CA GLU A 51 -2.05 0.61 -13.89
C GLU A 51 -0.84 1.18 -14.64
N LEU A 52 0.35 1.18 -14.02
CA LEU A 52 1.59 1.60 -14.69
C LEU A 52 1.94 0.68 -15.87
N ALA A 53 1.70 -0.62 -15.75
CA ALA A 53 1.97 -1.58 -16.83
C ALA A 53 1.11 -1.28 -18.07
N LYS A 54 -0.18 -0.92 -17.86
CA LYS A 54 -1.08 -0.49 -18.93
C LYS A 54 -0.59 0.82 -19.57
N LEU A 55 -0.17 1.79 -18.76
CA LEU A 55 0.36 3.06 -19.27
C LEU A 55 1.62 2.83 -20.10
N ALA A 56 2.57 2.05 -19.60
CA ALA A 56 3.79 1.70 -20.31
C ALA A 56 3.50 1.02 -21.66
N LYS A 57 2.52 0.11 -21.70
CA LYS A 57 2.07 -0.54 -22.94
C LYS A 57 1.48 0.47 -23.93
N ASN A 58 0.65 1.40 -23.48
CA ASN A 58 0.06 2.44 -24.33
C ASN A 58 1.11 3.37 -24.95
N HIS A 59 2.24 3.56 -24.26
CA HIS A 59 3.38 4.34 -24.73
C HIS A 59 4.48 3.51 -25.42
N GLN A 60 4.24 2.22 -25.72
CA GLN A 60 5.19 1.31 -26.39
C GLN A 60 6.53 1.17 -25.63
N LEU A 61 6.50 1.28 -24.31
CA LEU A 61 7.65 1.09 -23.43
C LEU A 61 7.76 -0.39 -23.05
N GLU A 62 8.10 -1.25 -24.01
CA GLU A 62 7.99 -2.71 -23.90
C GLU A 62 8.74 -3.30 -22.69
N VAL A 63 10.01 -2.90 -22.49
CA VAL A 63 10.82 -3.38 -21.36
C VAL A 63 10.22 -2.94 -20.03
N LEU A 64 9.72 -1.71 -19.94
CA LEU A 64 9.09 -1.20 -18.72
C LEU A 64 7.77 -1.93 -18.43
N SER A 65 6.93 -2.12 -19.45
CA SER A 65 5.68 -2.88 -19.31
C SER A 65 5.94 -4.31 -18.83
N HIS A 66 6.99 -4.96 -19.36
CA HIS A 66 7.41 -6.28 -18.92
C HIS A 66 7.84 -6.30 -17.45
N LEU A 67 8.72 -5.38 -17.02
CA LEU A 67 9.19 -5.30 -15.63
C LEU A 67 8.06 -5.02 -14.65
N LEU A 68 7.10 -4.16 -15.03
CA LEU A 68 5.92 -3.88 -14.21
C LEU A 68 5.01 -5.12 -14.12
N GLY A 69 4.80 -5.85 -15.21
CA GLY A 69 4.07 -7.13 -15.17
C GLY A 69 4.71 -8.14 -14.21
N MET A 70 6.05 -8.23 -14.19
CA MET A 70 6.77 -9.08 -13.25
C MET A 70 6.60 -8.62 -11.80
N ALA A 71 6.69 -7.32 -11.53
CA ALA A 71 6.50 -6.76 -10.20
C ALA A 71 5.07 -6.98 -9.66
N GLN A 72 4.06 -6.91 -10.53
CA GLN A 72 2.66 -7.22 -10.18
C GLN A 72 2.53 -8.68 -9.72
N LEU A 73 3.05 -9.63 -10.51
CA LEU A 73 3.00 -11.07 -10.17
C LEU A 73 3.70 -11.36 -8.84
N GLU A 74 4.83 -10.69 -8.57
CA GLU A 74 5.56 -10.84 -7.31
C GLU A 74 4.78 -10.29 -6.11
N ALA A 75 4.08 -9.16 -6.27
CA ALA A 75 3.21 -8.61 -5.23
C ALA A 75 2.02 -9.53 -4.94
N GLU A 76 1.37 -10.07 -5.97
CA GLU A 76 0.29 -11.04 -5.80
C GLU A 76 0.76 -12.31 -5.08
N GLU A 77 1.96 -12.82 -5.41
CA GLU A 77 2.50 -14.00 -4.73
C GLU A 77 2.84 -13.74 -3.25
N ARG A 78 3.30 -12.53 -2.92
CA ARG A 78 3.47 -12.09 -1.53
C ARG A 78 2.15 -12.11 -0.76
N MET A 79 1.04 -11.76 -1.39
CA MET A 79 -0.29 -11.87 -0.76
C MET A 79 -0.65 -13.34 -0.52
N ARG A 80 -0.52 -14.21 -1.54
CA ARG A 80 -0.86 -15.64 -1.41
C ARG A 80 -0.06 -16.33 -0.31
N THR A 81 1.26 -16.14 -0.28
CA THR A 81 2.15 -16.74 0.72
C THR A 81 1.87 -16.23 2.13
N ARG A 82 1.55 -14.94 2.29
CA ARG A 82 1.19 -14.37 3.58
C ARG A 82 -0.16 -14.88 4.08
N SER A 83 -1.15 -14.98 3.20
CA SER A 83 -2.45 -15.57 3.53
C SER A 83 -2.31 -17.02 4.01
N LYS A 84 -1.47 -17.83 3.36
CA LYS A 84 -1.15 -19.20 3.81
C LYS A 84 -0.57 -19.22 5.23
N ARG A 85 0.35 -18.31 5.56
CA ARG A 85 0.95 -18.21 6.90
C ARG A 85 -0.04 -17.80 7.98
N LYS A 86 -1.08 -17.03 7.66
CA LYS A 86 -2.14 -16.66 8.62
C LYS A 86 -3.10 -17.81 8.95
N LEU A 87 -3.14 -18.85 8.11
CA LEU A 87 -4.04 -20.00 8.25
C LEU A 87 -3.37 -21.23 8.90
N SER A 88 -2.09 -21.15 9.22
CA SER A 88 -1.31 -22.19 9.93
C SER A 88 -1.09 -21.81 11.38
#